data_AF-A0A1I3NFI4-F1
#
_entry.id   AF-A0A1I3NFI4-F1
#
_cell.length_a   1.000
_cell.length_b   1.000
_cell.length_c   1.000
_cell.angle_alpha   90.00
_cell.angle_beta   90.00
_cell.angle_gamma   90.00
#
_symmetry.space_group_name_H-M   'P 1'
#
loop_
_entity.id
_entity.type
_entity.pdbx_description
1 polymer ?
#
loop_
_entity_poly.entity_id
_entity_poly.type
_entity_poly.pdbx_seq_one_letter_code
_entity_poly.pdbx_strand_id
1 'polypeptide(L)'
;MDPRGIIIKVRDGFVITLSAPYTLASQLSDGCEERLLRPFNALRTSAKEDGFAFCLAGDSGERVRQLTYKPDHYSAFLCDQGVLGCDALSLDSEAAADLLLAFGEWLNSKQAEEFERDILAGDMTFEEARAISPKAFNMPRLQKLLVERFKTDSMPKGRPGKRTKYRREVEELYGLACRIYRETPGISWEEACDESTSKRPELVPATWIKDPGGSLEKQACRYWDKSNYSQKTYRDSRDG
;
A
#
# COMPACT_ATOMS: atom_id res chain seq x y z
N MET A 1 -12.19 1.76 -0.68
CA MET A 1 -12.02 3.22 -0.66
C MET A 1 -10.54 3.48 -0.45
N ASP A 2 -9.89 4.18 -1.37
CA ASP A 2 -8.47 4.54 -1.20
C ASP A 2 -8.32 5.54 -0.04
N PRO A 3 -7.32 5.35 0.85
CA PRO A 3 -7.01 6.37 1.85
C PRO A 3 -6.56 7.64 1.13
N ARG A 4 -7.41 8.67 1.14
CA ARG A 4 -7.05 9.99 0.60
C ARG A 4 -6.04 10.63 1.55
N GLY A 5 -4.86 10.95 1.03
CA GLY A 5 -3.85 11.68 1.77
C GLY A 5 -4.16 13.18 1.87
N ILE A 6 -3.50 13.86 2.80
CA ILE A 6 -3.49 15.32 2.91
C ILE A 6 -2.21 15.87 2.30
N ILE A 7 -2.34 16.95 1.55
CA ILE A 7 -1.22 17.64 0.92
C ILE A 7 -0.82 18.81 1.80
N ILE A 8 0.42 18.85 2.27
CA ILE A 8 0.93 19.93 3.14
C ILE A 8 2.08 20.63 2.43
N LYS A 9 1.94 21.94 2.21
CA LYS A 9 3.02 22.82 1.76
C LYS A 9 3.79 23.27 3.00
N VAL A 10 5.04 22.81 3.10
CA VAL A 10 5.90 23.05 4.26
C VAL A 10 6.75 24.30 4.07
N ARG A 11 7.26 24.52 2.84
CA ARG A 11 7.92 25.74 2.38
C ARG A 11 7.74 25.92 0.87
N ASP A 12 8.21 27.01 0.29
CA ASP A 12 8.12 27.21 -1.16
C ASP A 12 8.76 26.06 -1.94
N GLY A 13 8.01 25.52 -2.91
CA GLY A 13 8.40 24.37 -3.71
C GLY A 13 8.38 23.01 -3.00
N PHE A 14 8.20 22.95 -1.67
CA PHE A 14 8.20 21.69 -0.93
C PHE A 14 6.82 21.31 -0.39
N VAL A 15 6.29 20.23 -0.97
CA VAL A 15 4.98 19.68 -0.65
C VAL A 15 5.13 18.21 -0.26
N ILE A 16 4.51 17.82 0.83
CA ILE A 16 4.41 16.43 1.27
C ILE A 16 2.98 15.96 1.13
N THR A 17 2.81 14.67 0.87
CA THR A 17 1.50 14.00 0.93
C THR A 17 1.56 12.99 2.04
N LEU A 18 0.73 13.18 3.07
CA LEU A 18 0.61 12.27 4.19
C LEU A 18 -0.62 11.41 4.01
N SER A 19 -0.48 10.10 4.08
CA SER A 19 -1.63 9.21 4.18
C SER A 19 -2.37 9.47 5.50
N ALA A 20 -3.64 9.82 5.44
CA ALA A 20 -4.45 10.13 6.62
C ALA A 20 -5.73 9.27 6.63
N PRO A 21 -6.18 8.79 7.80
CA PRO A 21 -7.50 8.18 7.92
C PRO A 21 -8.60 9.15 7.46
N TYR A 22 -9.64 8.64 6.81
CA TYR A 22 -10.75 9.44 6.26
C TYR A 22 -11.38 10.38 7.29
N THR A 23 -11.53 9.93 8.53
CA THR A 23 -12.06 10.72 9.65
C THR A 23 -11.17 11.92 9.99
N LEU A 24 -9.85 11.75 9.97
CA LEU A 24 -8.90 12.83 10.22
C LEU A 24 -8.89 13.83 9.05
N ALA A 25 -8.95 13.34 7.82
CA ALA A 25 -9.01 14.17 6.62
C ALA A 25 -10.30 15.01 6.60
N SER A 26 -11.46 14.39 6.83
CA SER A 26 -12.76 15.07 6.89
C SER A 26 -12.81 16.14 7.99
N GLN A 27 -12.20 15.89 9.15
CA GLN A 27 -12.10 16.90 10.22
C GLN A 27 -11.07 18.02 9.94
N LEU A 28 -10.15 17.85 8.98
CA LEU A 28 -9.22 18.89 8.56
C LEU A 28 -9.81 19.79 7.48
N SER A 29 -10.80 19.29 6.76
CA SER A 29 -11.47 20.00 5.68
C SER A 29 -12.88 20.47 6.02
N ASP A 30 -13.28 20.38 7.30
CA ASP A 30 -14.64 20.66 7.77
C ASP A 30 -15.73 19.97 6.93
N GLY A 31 -15.45 18.72 6.51
CA GLY A 31 -16.34 17.92 5.67
C GLY A 31 -16.25 18.20 4.16
N CYS A 32 -15.47 19.19 3.72
CA CYS A 32 -15.28 19.51 2.31
C CYS A 32 -14.19 18.62 1.69
N GLU A 33 -14.57 17.50 1.08
CA GLU A 33 -13.59 16.57 0.50
C GLU A 33 -12.72 17.17 -0.62
N GLU A 34 -13.26 18.11 -1.40
CA GLU A 34 -12.52 18.78 -2.47
C GLU A 34 -11.34 19.57 -1.93
N ARG A 35 -11.41 20.06 -0.68
CA ARG A 35 -10.33 20.81 -0.04
C ARG A 35 -9.09 19.95 0.20
N LEU A 36 -9.25 18.63 0.33
CA LEU A 36 -8.14 17.67 0.50
C LEU A 36 -7.25 17.56 -0.74
N LEU A 37 -7.79 17.94 -1.92
CA LEU A 37 -7.04 17.98 -3.17
C LEU A 37 -6.12 19.21 -3.28
N ARG A 38 -6.24 20.18 -2.34
CA ARG A 38 -5.44 21.40 -2.31
C ARG A 38 -4.44 21.36 -1.15
N PRO A 39 -3.23 21.92 -1.32
CA PRO A 39 -2.26 21.98 -0.24
C PRO A 39 -2.76 22.82 0.94
N PHE A 40 -2.52 22.34 2.16
CA PHE A 40 -2.58 23.13 3.39
C PHE A 40 -1.22 23.78 3.64
N ASN A 41 -1.20 25.06 4.01
CA ASN A 41 0.06 25.72 4.36
C ASN A 41 0.44 25.37 5.80
N ALA A 42 1.67 24.91 6.03
CA ALA A 42 2.21 24.78 7.37
C ALA A 42 2.71 26.16 7.84
N LEU A 43 2.07 26.71 8.88
CA LEU A 43 2.53 27.90 9.58
C LEU A 43 3.79 27.62 10.40
N ARG A 44 3.87 26.42 10.96
CA ARG A 44 5.02 25.94 11.73
C ARG A 44 5.19 24.45 11.56
N THR A 45 6.43 24.03 11.40
CA THR A 45 6.83 22.62 11.43
C THR A 45 7.74 22.41 12.64
N SER A 46 7.62 21.28 13.31
CA SER A 46 8.49 20.95 14.43
C SER A 46 8.83 19.47 14.42
N ALA A 47 10.10 19.15 14.63
CA ALA A 47 10.52 17.78 14.88
C ALA A 47 10.12 17.37 16.30
N LYS A 48 9.83 16.09 16.47
CA LYS A 48 9.52 15.42 17.74
C LYS A 48 10.30 14.11 17.79
N GLU A 49 10.32 13.49 18.97
CA GLU A 49 11.01 12.22 19.19
C GLU A 49 10.46 11.09 18.30
N ASP A 50 9.16 11.13 18.00
CA ASP A 50 8.46 10.10 17.23
C ASP A 50 7.99 10.57 15.84
N GLY A 51 8.43 11.75 15.38
CA GLY A 51 8.13 12.23 14.04
C GLY A 51 8.08 13.76 13.93
N PHE A 52 7.00 14.26 13.33
CA PHE A 52 6.85 15.67 12.96
C PHE A 52 5.48 16.21 13.38
N ALA A 53 5.44 17.48 13.80
CA ALA A 53 4.21 18.20 14.08
C ALA A 53 4.08 19.41 13.14
N PHE A 54 2.89 19.61 12.59
CA PHE A 54 2.55 20.71 11.69
C PHE A 54 1.43 21.54 12.30
N CYS A 55 1.61 22.85 12.36
CA CYS A 55 0.51 23.80 12.58
C CYS A 55 0.03 24.28 11.23
N LEU A 56 -1.20 23.95 10.86
CA LEU A 56 -1.77 24.23 9.55
C LEU A 56 -2.56 25.55 9.55
N ALA A 57 -2.43 26.30 8.46
CA ALA A 57 -3.25 27.47 8.15
C ALA A 57 -4.46 27.07 7.31
N GLY A 58 -5.60 27.71 7.57
CA GLY A 58 -6.77 27.70 6.72
C GLY A 58 -6.61 28.63 5.51
N ASP A 59 -7.64 28.70 4.68
CA ASP A 59 -7.61 29.51 3.46
C ASP A 59 -7.57 31.03 3.76
N SER A 60 -8.03 31.44 4.95
CA SER A 60 -7.89 32.81 5.48
C SER A 60 -6.52 33.10 6.11
N GLY A 61 -5.61 32.11 6.17
CA GLY A 61 -4.32 32.23 6.85
C GLY A 61 -4.37 32.04 8.38
N GLU A 62 -5.56 31.89 8.94
CA GLU A 62 -5.74 31.61 10.37
C GLU A 62 -5.31 30.20 10.74
N ARG A 63 -4.87 30.02 11.99
CA ARG A 63 -4.48 28.70 12.49
C ARG A 63 -5.72 27.80 12.60
N VAL A 64 -5.72 26.72 11.83
CA VAL A 64 -6.84 25.76 11.83
C VAL A 64 -6.58 24.63 12.81
N ARG A 65 -5.42 23.96 12.70
CA ARG A 65 -5.18 22.76 13.51
C ARG A 65 -3.72 22.37 13.62
N GLN A 66 -3.40 21.60 14.65
CA GLN A 66 -2.13 20.89 14.76
C GLN A 66 -2.31 19.45 14.30
N LEU A 67 -1.42 18.99 13.44
CA LEU A 67 -1.33 17.62 12.96
C LEU A 67 -0.01 17.01 13.41
N THR A 68 -0.04 15.79 13.91
CA THR A 68 1.17 15.01 14.21
C THR A 68 1.29 13.87 13.20
N TYR A 69 2.47 13.76 12.58
CA TYR A 69 2.86 12.69 11.68
C TYR A 69 3.94 11.85 12.34
N LYS A 70 3.69 10.54 12.47
CA LYS A 70 4.63 9.59 13.09
C LYS A 70 5.03 8.54 12.05
N PRO A 71 6.05 8.81 11.23
CA PRO A 71 6.49 7.87 10.22
C PRO A 71 7.11 6.62 10.86
N ASP A 72 6.85 5.46 10.27
CA ASP A 72 7.61 4.25 10.57
C ASP A 72 9.10 4.47 10.26
N HIS A 73 9.97 3.77 10.99
CA HIS A 73 11.43 3.83 10.85
C HIS A 73 12.09 5.19 11.17
N TYR A 74 11.34 6.17 11.68
CA TYR A 74 11.89 7.48 12.05
C TYR A 74 13.01 7.39 13.12
N SER A 75 12.84 6.52 14.11
CA SER A 75 13.88 6.25 15.12
C SER A 75 15.16 5.68 14.50
N ALA A 76 15.04 4.77 13.54
CA ALA A 76 16.17 4.21 12.83
C ALA A 76 16.90 5.28 12.00
N PHE A 77 16.16 6.18 11.36
CA PHE A 77 16.74 7.34 10.67
C PHE A 77 17.54 8.23 11.64
N LEU A 78 16.97 8.59 12.80
CA LEU A 78 17.68 9.41 13.79
C LEU A 78 18.98 8.72 14.26
N CYS A 79 18.94 7.42 14.51
CA CYS A 79 20.13 6.64 14.84
C CYS A 79 21.18 6.68 13.72
N ASP A 80 20.78 6.49 12.46
CA ASP A 80 21.68 6.54 11.29
C ASP A 80 22.32 7.94 11.11
N GLN A 81 21.60 9.00 11.48
CA GLN A 81 22.12 10.38 11.47
C GLN A 81 23.00 10.71 12.69
N GLY A 82 23.22 9.75 13.60
CA GLY A 82 23.98 9.97 14.83
C GLY A 82 23.25 10.85 15.86
N VAL A 83 21.94 11.03 15.72
CA VAL A 83 21.10 11.76 16.67
C VAL A 83 20.64 10.77 17.75
N LEU A 84 21.40 10.70 18.85
CA LEU A 84 21.12 9.82 19.99
C LEU A 84 20.46 10.59 21.15
N GLY A 85 19.40 10.03 21.73
CA GLY A 85 18.79 10.55 22.95
C GLY A 85 17.99 11.83 22.77
N CYS A 86 17.44 12.36 23.88
CA CYS A 86 16.45 13.44 23.98
C CYS A 86 16.78 14.78 23.26
N ASP A 87 17.93 14.86 22.58
CA ASP A 87 18.34 15.95 21.71
C ASP A 87 17.70 15.90 20.32
N ALA A 88 16.77 14.96 20.03
CA ALA A 88 15.86 15.00 18.88
C ALA A 88 14.82 16.14 18.97
N LEU A 89 15.35 17.34 19.17
CA LEU A 89 15.12 18.54 18.38
C LEU A 89 13.74 19.19 18.53
N SER A 90 13.67 20.16 19.46
CA SER A 90 12.72 21.29 19.41
C SER A 90 13.00 22.24 18.23
N LEU A 91 13.38 21.70 17.07
CA LEU A 91 13.61 22.50 15.87
C LEU A 91 12.31 23.13 15.41
N ASP A 92 12.40 24.37 14.99
CA ASP A 92 11.30 25.10 14.38
C ASP A 92 11.43 25.17 12.85
N SER A 93 10.28 25.44 12.26
CA SER A 93 9.94 25.62 10.84
C SER A 93 10.96 25.13 9.82
N GLU A 94 12.06 25.85 9.61
CA GLU A 94 13.01 25.58 8.52
C GLU A 94 13.86 24.34 8.80
N ALA A 95 14.49 24.26 9.96
CA ALA A 95 15.32 23.11 10.33
C ALA A 95 14.49 21.82 10.47
N ALA A 96 13.25 21.93 10.94
CA ALA A 96 12.34 20.78 10.97
C ALA A 96 11.90 20.35 9.56
N ALA A 97 11.78 21.28 8.61
CA ALA A 97 11.49 20.97 7.21
C ALA A 97 12.69 20.30 6.51
N ASP A 98 13.91 20.75 6.79
CA ASP A 98 15.14 20.13 6.27
C ASP A 98 15.31 18.71 6.82
N LEU A 99 15.03 18.48 8.11
CA LEU A 99 15.05 17.14 8.69
C LEU A 99 14.00 16.21 8.04
N LEU A 100 12.82 16.73 7.75
CA LEU A 100 11.77 15.98 7.05
C LEU A 100 12.18 15.60 5.62
N LEU A 101 12.85 16.51 4.91
CA LEU A 101 13.44 16.24 3.60
C LEU A 101 14.50 15.14 3.68
N ALA A 102 15.44 15.27 4.62
CA ALA A 102 16.49 14.29 4.84
C ALA A 102 15.92 12.91 5.18
N PHE A 103 14.88 12.85 6.02
CA PHE A 103 14.16 11.60 6.31
C PHE A 103 13.57 10.97 5.04
N GLY A 104 12.90 11.78 4.20
CA GLY A 104 12.32 11.31 2.96
C GLY A 104 13.36 10.76 1.97
N GLU A 105 14.49 11.43 1.81
CA GLU A 105 15.60 10.96 0.98
C GLU A 105 16.21 9.67 1.52
N TRP A 106 16.46 9.60 2.83
CA TRP A 106 16.95 8.39 3.50
C TRP A 106 16.01 7.21 3.30
N LEU A 107 14.70 7.39 3.51
CA LEU A 107 13.72 6.32 3.37
C LEU A 107 13.66 5.80 1.93
N ASN A 108 13.64 6.70 0.93
CA ASN A 108 13.70 6.31 -0.48
C ASN A 108 15.00 5.57 -0.82
N SER A 109 16.12 5.94 -0.19
CA SER A 109 17.39 5.24 -0.34
C SER A 109 17.30 3.82 0.22
N LYS A 110 16.81 3.62 1.45
CA LYS A 110 16.63 2.29 2.05
C LYS A 110 15.67 1.41 1.25
N GLN A 111 14.54 1.95 0.82
CA GLN A 111 13.61 1.22 -0.05
C GLN A 111 14.25 0.82 -1.38
N ALA A 112 15.09 1.68 -1.96
CA ALA A 112 15.81 1.33 -3.18
C ALA A 112 16.82 0.18 -2.97
N GLU A 113 17.44 0.08 -1.78
CA GLU A 113 18.32 -1.04 -1.41
C GLU A 113 17.55 -2.36 -1.29
N GLU A 114 16.37 -2.33 -0.66
CA GLU A 114 15.49 -3.50 -0.55
C GLU A 114 14.99 -3.96 -1.92
N PHE A 115 14.53 -3.02 -2.75
CA PHE A 115 14.10 -3.33 -4.12
C PHE A 115 15.22 -3.92 -4.95
N GLU A 116 16.44 -3.39 -4.89
CA GLU A 116 17.58 -3.99 -5.59
C GLU A 116 17.80 -5.43 -5.13
N ARG A 117 17.82 -5.69 -3.83
CA ARG A 117 18.01 -7.04 -3.29
C ARG A 117 16.94 -8.00 -3.80
N ASP A 118 15.67 -7.59 -3.75
CA ASP A 118 14.54 -8.43 -4.13
C ASP A 118 14.49 -8.65 -5.66
N ILE A 119 14.88 -7.65 -6.45
CA ILE A 119 15.04 -7.76 -7.91
C ILE A 119 16.17 -8.74 -8.26
N LEU A 120 17.31 -8.65 -7.57
CA LEU A 120 18.44 -9.56 -7.75
C LEU A 120 18.10 -11.00 -7.34
N ALA A 121 17.24 -11.18 -6.34
CA ALA A 121 16.70 -12.47 -5.92
C ALA A 121 15.60 -13.02 -6.85
N GLY A 122 15.08 -12.19 -7.77
CA GLY A 122 13.97 -12.51 -8.66
C GLY A 122 12.60 -12.55 -7.97
N ASP A 123 12.50 -11.98 -6.76
CA ASP A 123 11.26 -11.86 -5.99
C ASP A 123 10.39 -10.67 -6.43
N MET A 124 10.98 -9.71 -7.13
CA MET A 124 10.34 -8.48 -7.58
C MET A 124 10.80 -8.09 -9.00
N THR A 125 9.94 -7.45 -9.80
CA THR A 125 10.33 -6.80 -11.06
C THR A 125 10.56 -5.30 -10.92
N PHE A 126 11.23 -4.71 -11.91
CA PHE A 126 11.38 -3.26 -12.00
C PHE A 126 10.04 -2.53 -12.13
N GLU A 127 9.06 -3.11 -12.83
CA GLU A 127 7.71 -2.56 -12.95
C GLU A 127 6.97 -2.58 -11.61
N GLU A 128 7.12 -3.66 -10.83
CA GLU A 128 6.56 -3.77 -9.49
C GLU A 128 7.17 -2.73 -8.54
N ALA A 129 8.51 -2.61 -8.53
CA ALA A 129 9.21 -1.58 -7.75
C ALA A 129 8.74 -0.17 -8.11
N ARG A 130 8.58 0.12 -9.41
CA ARG A 130 8.07 1.41 -9.90
C ARG A 130 6.63 1.69 -9.47
N ALA A 131 5.78 0.66 -9.41
CA ALA A 131 4.40 0.79 -8.97
C ALA A 131 4.30 1.03 -7.45
N ILE A 132 5.16 0.40 -6.65
CA ILE A 132 5.17 0.56 -5.19
C ILE A 132 5.66 1.97 -4.79
N SER A 133 6.82 2.38 -5.29
CA SER A 133 7.39 3.70 -4.97
C SER A 133 8.16 4.28 -6.17
N PRO A 134 7.52 5.16 -6.96
CA PRO A 134 8.18 5.84 -8.07
C PRO A 134 9.41 6.66 -7.64
N LYS A 135 9.39 7.22 -6.43
CA LYS A 135 10.52 8.01 -5.89
C LYS A 135 11.72 7.12 -5.58
N ALA A 136 11.52 6.00 -4.88
CA ALA A 136 12.59 5.04 -4.62
C ALA A 136 13.14 4.45 -5.94
N PHE A 137 12.25 4.14 -6.91
CA PHE A 137 12.65 3.63 -8.22
C PHE A 137 13.57 4.57 -9.01
N ASN A 138 13.37 5.89 -8.87
CA ASN A 138 14.19 6.90 -9.53
C ASN A 138 15.53 7.18 -8.81
N MET A 139 15.81 6.51 -7.69
CA MET A 139 17.09 6.67 -7.00
C MET A 139 18.25 6.16 -7.87
N PRO A 140 19.43 6.81 -7.81
CA PRO A 140 20.58 6.47 -8.65
C PRO A 140 20.97 4.98 -8.61
N ARG A 141 20.76 4.33 -7.47
CA ARG A 141 21.06 2.91 -7.23
C ARG A 141 20.26 1.99 -8.16
N LEU A 142 18.93 2.12 -8.16
CA LEU A 142 18.05 1.32 -9.03
C LEU A 142 18.19 1.70 -10.51
N GLN A 143 18.42 2.97 -10.82
CA GLN A 143 18.65 3.40 -12.20
C GLN A 143 19.92 2.78 -12.79
N LYS A 144 21.01 2.70 -12.01
CA LYS A 144 22.23 2.00 -12.42
C LYS A 144 21.96 0.51 -12.67
N LEU A 145 21.29 -0.16 -11.74
CA LEU A 145 20.93 -1.57 -11.87
C LEU A 145 20.09 -1.83 -13.12
N LEU A 146 19.07 -1.01 -13.37
CA LEU A 146 18.21 -1.13 -14.56
C LEU A 146 19.02 -1.01 -15.86
N VAL A 147 19.89 0.01 -15.95
CA VAL A 147 20.73 0.22 -17.14
C VAL A 147 21.69 -0.95 -17.35
N GLU A 148 22.30 -1.48 -16.29
CA GLU A 148 23.19 -2.64 -16.36
C GLU A 148 22.45 -3.91 -16.81
N ARG A 149 21.28 -4.19 -16.23
CA ARG A 149 20.45 -5.34 -16.59
C ARG A 149 19.91 -5.26 -18.02
N PHE A 150 19.54 -4.06 -18.46
CA PHE A 150 19.10 -3.81 -19.83
C PHE A 150 20.24 -4.04 -20.85
N LYS A 151 21.45 -3.55 -20.57
CA LYS A 151 22.61 -3.74 -21.46
C LYS A 151 23.04 -5.21 -21.60
N THR A 152 22.87 -5.99 -20.54
CA THR A 152 23.30 -7.40 -20.49
C THR A 152 22.22 -8.37 -20.93
N ASP A 153 21.04 -7.88 -21.34
CA ASP A 153 19.83 -8.66 -21.62
C ASP A 153 19.48 -9.67 -20.49
N SER A 154 19.88 -9.33 -19.26
CA SER A 154 19.71 -10.17 -18.07
C SER A 154 18.58 -9.65 -17.18
N MET A 155 17.56 -9.06 -17.80
CA MET A 155 16.41 -8.53 -17.08
C MET A 155 15.77 -9.64 -16.23
N PRO A 156 15.69 -9.46 -14.90
CA PRO A 156 15.05 -10.42 -14.03
C PRO A 156 13.60 -10.54 -14.47
N LYS A 157 13.25 -11.71 -15.01
CA LYS A 157 11.87 -12.07 -15.24
C LYS A 157 11.28 -12.27 -13.87
N GLY A 158 10.34 -11.42 -13.46
CA GLY A 158 9.57 -11.66 -12.24
C GLY A 158 9.13 -13.10 -12.23
N ARG A 159 9.19 -13.74 -11.06
CA ARG A 159 8.74 -15.13 -10.91
C ARG A 159 7.46 -15.29 -11.71
N PRO A 160 7.43 -16.15 -12.74
CA PRO A 160 6.25 -16.25 -13.58
C PRO A 160 5.10 -16.70 -12.67
N GLY A 161 4.30 -15.74 -12.23
CA GLY A 161 2.97 -16.01 -11.74
C GLY A 161 2.30 -16.74 -12.90
N LYS A 162 1.91 -17.99 -12.68
CA LYS A 162 1.11 -18.72 -13.67
C LYS A 162 -0.04 -17.79 -14.02
N ARG A 163 -0.03 -17.24 -15.24
CA ARG A 163 -1.11 -16.39 -15.76
C ARG A 163 -2.34 -17.29 -15.73
N THR A 164 -3.12 -17.17 -14.67
CA THR A 164 -4.27 -18.05 -14.46
C THR A 164 -5.27 -17.59 -15.49
N LYS A 165 -5.39 -18.35 -16.59
CA LYS A 165 -6.30 -18.05 -17.69
C LYS A 165 -7.69 -17.91 -17.07
N TYR A 166 -8.37 -16.79 -17.34
CA TYR A 166 -9.75 -16.59 -16.96
C TYR A 166 -10.59 -17.78 -17.45
N ARG A 167 -11.36 -18.36 -16.53
CA ARG A 167 -12.25 -19.51 -16.77
C ARG A 167 -13.59 -19.18 -16.15
N ARG A 168 -14.58 -18.94 -17.01
CA ARG A 168 -15.92 -18.53 -16.59
C ARG A 168 -16.58 -19.59 -15.70
N GLU A 169 -16.36 -20.85 -16.01
CA GLU A 169 -16.85 -21.98 -15.21
C GLU A 169 -16.33 -21.96 -13.76
N VAL A 170 -15.09 -21.50 -13.55
CA VAL A 170 -14.50 -21.39 -12.22
C VAL A 170 -14.99 -20.14 -11.49
N GLU A 171 -15.23 -19.04 -12.19
CA GLU A 171 -15.87 -17.84 -11.63
C GLU A 171 -17.28 -18.16 -11.09
N GLU A 172 -18.06 -18.92 -11.85
CA GLU A 172 -19.41 -19.33 -11.44
C GLU A 172 -19.38 -20.24 -10.20
N LEU A 173 -18.43 -21.17 -10.11
CA LEU A 173 -18.19 -21.98 -8.91
C LEU A 173 -17.78 -21.13 -7.71
N TYR A 174 -16.88 -20.16 -7.91
CA TYR A 174 -16.44 -19.25 -6.87
C TYR A 174 -17.59 -18.38 -6.34
N GLY A 175 -18.39 -17.78 -7.23
CA GLY A 175 -19.57 -17.00 -6.85
C GLY A 175 -20.60 -17.85 -6.08
N LEU A 176 -20.79 -19.10 -6.49
CA LEU A 176 -21.66 -20.05 -5.79
C LEU A 176 -21.12 -20.37 -4.38
N ALA A 177 -19.82 -20.61 -4.23
CA ALA A 177 -19.19 -20.83 -2.93
C ALA A 177 -19.35 -19.61 -2.01
N CYS A 178 -19.12 -18.38 -2.52
CA CYS A 178 -19.34 -17.15 -1.76
C CYS A 178 -20.79 -17.01 -1.28
N ARG A 179 -21.76 -17.39 -2.13
CA ARG A 179 -23.18 -17.43 -1.76
C ARG A 179 -23.47 -18.45 -0.67
N ILE A 180 -23.04 -19.70 -0.85
CA ILE A 180 -23.24 -20.78 0.13
C ILE A 180 -22.64 -20.38 1.49
N TYR A 181 -21.42 -19.85 1.49
CA TYR A 181 -20.76 -19.39 2.71
C TYR A 181 -21.57 -18.30 3.40
N ARG A 182 -22.08 -17.30 2.68
CA ARG A 182 -22.87 -16.23 3.32
C ARG A 182 -24.23 -16.72 3.83
N GLU A 183 -24.92 -17.54 3.05
CA GLU A 183 -26.30 -17.94 3.31
C GLU A 183 -26.45 -19.10 4.31
N THR A 184 -25.37 -19.84 4.59
CA THR A 184 -25.39 -21.03 5.46
C THR A 184 -24.66 -20.74 6.78
N PRO A 185 -25.38 -20.51 7.89
CA PRO A 185 -24.74 -20.29 9.19
C PRO A 185 -23.92 -21.50 9.63
N GLY A 186 -22.70 -21.26 10.11
CA GLY A 186 -21.83 -22.29 10.69
C GLY A 186 -21.00 -23.08 9.67
N ILE A 187 -21.22 -22.92 8.36
CA ILE A 187 -20.36 -23.55 7.35
C ILE A 187 -18.99 -22.85 7.31
N SER A 188 -17.93 -23.62 7.18
CA SER A 188 -16.59 -23.10 6.88
C SER A 188 -16.46 -22.73 5.40
N TRP A 189 -15.42 -21.95 5.06
CA TRP A 189 -15.14 -21.60 3.66
C TRP A 189 -14.76 -22.82 2.83
N GLU A 190 -14.00 -23.75 3.42
CA GLU A 190 -13.62 -25.03 2.82
C GLU A 190 -14.86 -25.85 2.45
N GLU A 191 -15.78 -26.03 3.40
CA GLU A 191 -17.04 -26.75 3.18
C GLU A 191 -17.93 -26.06 2.13
N ALA A 192 -17.96 -24.73 2.08
CA ALA A 192 -18.70 -24.00 1.04
C ALA A 192 -18.10 -24.20 -0.36
N CYS A 193 -16.77 -24.31 -0.48
CA CYS A 193 -16.10 -24.68 -1.72
C CYS A 193 -16.44 -26.12 -2.14
N ASP A 194 -16.39 -27.08 -1.21
CA ASP A 194 -16.79 -28.47 -1.47
C ASP A 194 -18.25 -28.57 -1.91
N GLU A 195 -19.15 -27.87 -1.23
CA GLU A 195 -20.58 -27.87 -1.56
C GLU A 195 -20.85 -27.25 -2.94
N SER A 196 -20.16 -26.16 -3.29
CA SER A 196 -20.31 -25.53 -4.60
C SER A 196 -19.88 -26.44 -5.76
N THR A 197 -18.76 -27.16 -5.60
CA THR A 197 -18.26 -28.11 -6.60
C THR A 197 -19.11 -29.38 -6.68
N SER A 198 -19.74 -29.77 -5.58
CA SER A 198 -20.71 -30.87 -5.53
C SER A 198 -22.05 -30.50 -6.17
N LYS A 199 -22.51 -29.24 -6.03
CA LYS A 199 -23.76 -28.75 -6.61
C LYS A 199 -23.68 -28.50 -8.12
N ARG A 200 -22.50 -28.17 -8.64
CA ARG A 200 -22.27 -27.89 -10.08
C ARG A 200 -21.05 -28.65 -10.62
N PRO A 201 -21.07 -29.99 -10.61
CA PRO A 201 -19.91 -30.80 -11.02
C PRO A 201 -19.53 -30.60 -12.49
N GLU A 202 -20.46 -30.17 -13.34
CA GLU A 202 -20.21 -29.89 -14.75
C GLU A 202 -19.35 -28.64 -14.99
N LEU A 203 -19.24 -27.76 -13.99
CA LEU A 203 -18.36 -26.59 -14.03
C LEU A 203 -16.95 -26.90 -13.49
N VAL A 204 -16.75 -28.07 -12.86
CA VAL A 204 -15.49 -28.45 -12.25
C VAL A 204 -14.48 -28.80 -13.35
N PRO A 205 -13.32 -28.11 -13.42
CA PRO A 205 -12.29 -28.47 -14.38
C PRO A 205 -11.87 -29.93 -14.22
N ALA A 206 -11.78 -30.67 -15.33
CA ALA A 206 -11.34 -32.07 -15.35
C ALA A 206 -9.95 -32.30 -14.71
N THR A 207 -9.16 -31.24 -14.52
CA THR A 207 -7.87 -31.31 -13.81
C THR A 207 -7.98 -31.37 -12.29
N TRP A 208 -9.17 -31.17 -11.69
CA TRP A 208 -9.38 -31.09 -10.23
C TRP A 208 -9.89 -32.38 -9.59
N ILE A 209 -9.82 -33.51 -10.30
CA ILE A 209 -10.42 -34.81 -9.93
C ILE A 209 -10.20 -35.23 -8.46
N LYS A 210 -9.02 -34.94 -7.89
CA LYS A 210 -8.66 -35.41 -6.54
C LYS A 210 -9.25 -34.58 -5.41
N ASP A 211 -9.41 -33.28 -5.63
CA ASP A 211 -9.77 -32.32 -4.58
C ASP A 211 -10.41 -31.08 -5.23
N PRO A 212 -11.66 -31.17 -5.70
CA PRO A 212 -12.35 -30.05 -6.35
C PRO A 212 -12.52 -28.83 -5.45
N GLY A 213 -12.98 -29.02 -4.20
CA GLY A 213 -13.22 -27.90 -3.29
C GLY A 213 -11.94 -27.26 -2.79
N GLY A 214 -10.93 -28.03 -2.37
CA GLY A 214 -9.63 -27.48 -2.02
C GLY A 214 -8.89 -26.86 -3.21
N SER A 215 -9.15 -27.32 -4.44
CA SER A 215 -8.67 -26.64 -5.65
C SER A 215 -9.37 -25.30 -5.89
N LEU A 216 -10.69 -25.23 -5.68
CA LEU A 216 -11.46 -24.00 -5.77
C LEU A 216 -11.02 -22.99 -4.71
N GLU A 217 -10.84 -23.42 -3.47
CA GLU A 217 -10.35 -22.59 -2.37
C GLU A 217 -8.98 -21.97 -2.71
N LYS A 218 -8.04 -22.80 -3.16
CA LYS A 218 -6.70 -22.33 -3.59
C LYS A 218 -6.80 -21.32 -4.73
N GLN A 219 -7.72 -21.51 -5.67
CA GLN A 219 -7.94 -20.58 -6.79
C GLN A 219 -8.60 -19.27 -6.35
N ALA A 220 -9.54 -19.34 -5.41
CA ALA A 220 -10.17 -18.18 -4.80
C ALA A 220 -9.12 -17.26 -4.16
N CYS A 221 -8.30 -17.80 -3.26
CA CYS A 221 -7.25 -17.05 -2.56
C CYS A 221 -6.15 -16.53 -3.48
N ARG A 222 -5.76 -17.30 -4.51
CA ARG A 222 -4.64 -16.93 -5.40
C ARG A 222 -5.03 -15.93 -6.47
N TYR A 223 -6.24 -16.01 -7.02
CA TYR A 223 -6.66 -15.24 -8.19
C TYR A 223 -7.96 -14.48 -7.97
N TRP A 224 -9.07 -15.16 -7.67
CA TRP A 224 -10.40 -14.52 -7.74
C TRP A 224 -10.61 -13.43 -6.71
N ASP A 225 -10.15 -13.64 -5.46
CA ASP A 225 -10.24 -12.65 -4.39
C ASP A 225 -9.51 -11.33 -4.72
N LYS A 226 -8.52 -11.39 -5.63
CA LYS A 226 -7.70 -10.25 -6.09
C LYS A 226 -8.12 -9.72 -7.46
N SER A 227 -9.10 -10.35 -8.11
CA SER A 227 -9.51 -10.03 -9.47
C SER A 227 -10.63 -8.97 -9.50
N ASN A 228 -10.88 -8.39 -10.68
CA ASN A 228 -12.02 -7.50 -10.90
C ASN A 228 -13.39 -8.21 -10.76
N TYR A 229 -13.40 -9.55 -10.69
CA TYR A 229 -14.59 -10.39 -10.51
C TYR A 229 -14.75 -10.87 -9.07
N SER A 230 -13.98 -10.31 -8.15
CA SER A 230 -13.97 -10.70 -6.74
C SER A 230 -15.35 -10.55 -6.10
N GLN A 231 -15.79 -11.61 -5.44
CA GLN A 231 -17.00 -11.66 -4.60
C GLN A 231 -16.58 -11.70 -3.11
N LYS A 232 -15.31 -11.41 -2.82
CA LYS A 232 -14.74 -11.47 -1.47
C LYS A 232 -15.49 -10.57 -0.49
N THR A 233 -15.84 -9.35 -0.90
CA THR A 233 -16.62 -8.42 -0.04
C THR A 233 -17.97 -9.01 0.37
N TYR A 234 -18.61 -9.77 -0.53
CA TYR A 234 -19.86 -10.46 -0.24
C TYR A 234 -19.66 -11.62 0.74
N ARG A 235 -18.58 -12.41 0.59
CA ARG A 235 -18.19 -13.47 1.54
C ARG A 235 -17.86 -12.90 2.93
N ASP A 236 -17.00 -11.88 2.97
CA ASP A 236 -16.45 -11.30 4.20
C ASP A 236 -17.51 -10.51 5.00
N SER A 237 -18.62 -10.10 4.36
CA SER A 237 -19.77 -9.45 5.05
C SER A 237 -20.51 -10.34 6.06
N ARG A 238 -20.19 -11.63 6.11
CA ARG A 238 -20.68 -12.55 7.14
C ARG A 238 -19.87 -12.46 8.45
N ASP A 239 -18.58 -12.14 8.34
CA ASP A 239 -17.61 -12.20 9.45
C ASP A 239 -17.31 -10.82 10.07
N GLY A 240 -17.88 -9.74 9.52
CA GLY A 240 -17.78 -8.37 10.04
C GLY A 240 -19.10 -7.88 10.63
#